data_AF-A0A183INA0-F1
#
_entry.id   AF-A0A183INA0-F1
#
_cell.length_a   1.000
_cell.length_b   1.000
_cell.length_c   1.000
_cell.angle_alpha   90.00
_cell.angle_beta   90.00
_cell.angle_gamma   90.00
#
_symmetry.space_group_name_H-M   'P 1'
#
loop_
_entity.id
_entity.type
_entity.pdbx_description
1 polymer ?
#
loop_
_entity_poly.entity_id
_entity_poly.type
_entity_poly.pdbx_seq_one_letter_code
_entity_poly.pdbx_strand_id
1 'polypeptide(L)'
;MNLIFTTLFVGLVQAGFSHHQRTSYYPHHSPNYEYPFPLEDEVPDFGDDNNVDCVVSEWIEWSQCSASCTPGGVQNRRRFVTVEQEGLGAQCPHLKEDRKCNANV
;
A
#
# COMPACT_ATOMS: atom_id res chain seq x y z
N MET A 1 -30.73 -58.43 9.00
CA MET A 1 -29.62 -59.19 9.60
C MET A 1 -28.45 -58.23 9.69
N ASN A 2 -28.15 -57.50 10.77
CA ASN A 2 -28.48 -57.58 12.20
C ASN A 2 -28.59 -56.11 12.73
N LEU A 3 -29.72 -55.71 13.34
CA LEU A 3 -29.94 -55.58 14.81
C LEU A 3 -29.05 -54.46 15.43
N ILE A 4 -29.50 -53.20 15.60
CA ILE A 4 -30.37 -52.66 16.68
C ILE A 4 -30.27 -53.47 17.98
N PHE A 5 -29.64 -52.91 19.03
CA PHE A 5 -29.70 -53.18 20.49
C PHE A 5 -28.34 -52.65 21.04
N THR A 6 -28.22 -51.61 21.87
CA THR A 6 -28.89 -51.39 23.16
C THR A 6 -28.94 -49.90 23.51
N THR A 7 -30.13 -49.44 23.81
CA THR A 7 -30.47 -48.18 24.46
C THR A 7 -29.88 -48.07 25.88
N LEU A 8 -29.81 -46.81 26.38
CA LEU A 8 -29.76 -46.38 27.79
C LEU A 8 -28.36 -46.06 28.37
N PHE A 9 -27.87 -44.85 28.09
CA PHE A 9 -27.45 -43.97 29.18
C PHE A 9 -28.34 -42.74 29.18
N VAL A 10 -29.31 -42.79 30.08
CA VAL A 10 -30.10 -41.67 30.58
C VAL A 10 -29.14 -40.66 31.18
N GLY A 11 -29.25 -39.39 30.80
CA GLY A 11 -28.42 -38.34 31.38
C GLY A 11 -28.65 -36.97 30.78
N LEU A 12 -29.88 -36.46 30.90
CA LEU A 12 -30.15 -35.03 30.79
C LEU A 12 -29.25 -34.25 31.76
N VAL A 13 -28.27 -33.54 31.21
CA VAL A 13 -27.71 -32.33 31.84
C VAL A 13 -27.88 -31.18 30.86
N GLN A 14 -29.13 -30.71 30.75
CA GLN A 14 -29.35 -29.29 30.46
C GLN A 14 -28.93 -28.53 31.71
N ALA A 15 -27.71 -28.00 31.69
CA ALA A 15 -27.27 -26.97 32.63
C ALA A 15 -26.61 -25.86 31.84
N GLY A 16 -27.36 -24.78 31.63
CA GLY A 16 -26.83 -23.46 31.37
C GLY A 16 -26.32 -23.21 29.95
N PHE A 17 -27.18 -22.61 29.12
CA PHE A 17 -26.72 -21.61 28.17
C PHE A 17 -26.08 -20.48 28.98
N SER A 18 -24.80 -20.60 29.33
CA SER A 18 -24.01 -19.44 29.75
C SER A 18 -23.76 -18.62 28.48
N HIS A 19 -24.68 -17.70 28.19
CA HIS A 19 -24.36 -16.51 27.43
C HIS A 19 -23.09 -15.92 28.05
N HIS A 20 -21.92 -16.17 27.47
CA HIS A 20 -20.76 -15.35 27.75
C HIS A 20 -20.97 -14.05 26.99
N GLN A 21 -21.87 -13.23 27.52
CA GLN A 21 -22.07 -11.86 27.15
C GLN A 21 -20.82 -11.12 27.63
N ARG A 22 -19.74 -11.21 26.85
CA ARG A 22 -18.51 -10.45 27.07
C ARG A 22 -18.71 -9.03 26.51
N THR A 23 -19.78 -8.37 26.95
CA THR A 23 -19.85 -6.91 26.92
C THR A 23 -19.06 -6.41 28.11
N SER A 24 -17.74 -6.52 28.03
CA SER A 24 -16.84 -5.72 28.86
C SER A 24 -16.83 -4.34 28.24
N TYR A 25 -17.85 -3.57 28.58
CA TYR A 25 -17.87 -2.12 28.55
C TYR A 25 -16.45 -1.61 28.77
N TYR A 26 -15.85 -1.00 27.73
CA TYR A 26 -14.58 -0.31 27.89
C TYR A 26 -14.77 0.71 29.00
N PRO A 27 -13.95 0.69 30.06
CA PRO A 27 -14.07 1.66 31.13
C PRO A 27 -13.83 3.03 30.51
N HIS A 28 -14.91 3.82 30.38
CA HIS A 28 -14.82 5.25 30.13
C HIS A 28 -14.15 5.90 31.35
N HIS A 29 -12.82 5.86 31.37
CA HIS A 29 -11.99 6.69 32.20
C HIS A 29 -11.04 7.44 31.26
N SER A 30 -11.55 8.53 30.70
CA SER A 30 -10.71 9.69 30.40
C SER A 30 -11.20 10.82 31.29
N PRO A 31 -10.32 11.33 32.15
CA PRO A 31 -10.15 12.77 32.11
C PRO A 31 -8.66 13.10 32.13
N ASN A 32 -8.26 13.92 31.16
CA ASN A 32 -6.97 14.64 31.01
C ASN A 32 -6.12 14.24 29.80
N TYR A 33 -6.73 14.12 28.63
CA TYR A 33 -6.06 14.65 27.43
C TYR A 33 -6.43 16.13 27.30
N GLU A 34 -5.86 16.98 28.16
CA GLU A 34 -5.88 18.41 27.87
C GLU A 34 -4.82 18.66 26.80
N TYR A 35 -5.16 18.36 25.55
CA TYR A 35 -4.50 18.99 24.43
C TYR A 35 -5.15 20.37 24.29
N PRO A 36 -4.43 21.47 24.56
CA PRO A 36 -4.92 22.78 24.21
C PRO A 36 -5.13 22.77 22.70
N PHE A 37 -6.40 22.87 22.29
CA PHE A 37 -6.81 23.17 20.93
C PHE A 37 -5.97 24.35 20.42
N PRO A 38 -5.15 24.20 19.36
CA PRO A 38 -4.65 25.35 18.63
C PRO A 38 -5.87 26.00 17.94
N LEU A 39 -6.08 27.29 18.21
CA LEU A 39 -7.16 28.10 17.66
C LEU A 39 -6.79 28.63 16.26
N GLU A 40 -6.51 27.79 15.27
CA GLU A 40 -6.30 28.23 13.87
C GLU A 40 -6.68 27.09 12.91
N ASP A 41 -7.83 27.22 12.23
CA ASP A 41 -8.23 26.72 10.89
C ASP A 41 -7.76 25.37 10.29
N GLU A 42 -6.99 24.53 10.96
CA GLU A 42 -6.47 23.27 10.40
C GLU A 42 -7.26 22.10 10.98
N VAL A 43 -8.42 21.81 10.37
CA VAL A 43 -8.98 20.46 10.43
C VAL A 43 -7.87 19.54 9.89
N PRO A 44 -7.32 18.59 10.66
CA PRO A 44 -6.45 17.59 10.08
C PRO A 44 -7.32 16.85 9.08
N ASP A 45 -7.11 17.13 7.80
CA ASP A 45 -7.75 16.43 6.71
C ASP A 45 -7.34 14.98 6.87
N PHE A 46 -8.20 14.21 7.54
CA PHE A 46 -8.15 12.76 7.59
C PHE A 46 -8.67 12.27 6.23
N GLY A 47 -8.03 12.78 5.17
CA GLY A 47 -8.32 12.44 3.80
C GLY A 47 -8.06 10.96 3.67
N ASP A 48 -9.14 10.21 3.44
CA ASP A 48 -9.08 8.94 2.71
C ASP A 48 -8.66 9.25 1.26
N ASP A 49 -7.48 9.85 1.10
CA ASP A 49 -7.00 10.28 -0.20
C ASP A 49 -6.49 9.03 -0.88
N ASN A 50 -7.23 8.59 -1.90
CA ASN A 50 -6.85 7.48 -2.76
C ASN A 50 -5.74 7.97 -3.71
N ASN A 51 -4.66 8.47 -3.12
CA ASN A 51 -3.49 8.94 -3.82
C ASN A 51 -2.69 7.78 -4.32
N VAL A 52 -2.38 7.83 -5.59
CA VAL A 52 -1.49 6.87 -6.23
C VAL A 52 -0.30 7.64 -6.75
N ASP A 53 0.87 7.30 -6.23
CA ASP A 53 2.13 7.81 -6.77
C ASP A 53 2.37 7.20 -8.15
N CYS A 54 2.91 8.01 -9.07
CA CYS A 54 3.34 7.48 -10.34
C CYS A 54 4.48 6.46 -10.15
N VAL A 55 4.29 5.27 -10.74
CA VAL A 55 5.31 4.22 -10.79
C VAL A 55 5.79 4.07 -12.23
N VAL A 56 7.10 3.98 -12.40
CA VAL A 56 7.74 3.81 -13.71
C VAL A 56 8.51 2.49 -13.78
N SER A 57 8.64 1.96 -14.98
CA SER A 57 9.44 0.78 -15.28
C SER A 57 10.93 1.03 -15.04
N GLU A 58 11.70 -0.06 -15.06
CA GLU A 58 13.14 0.05 -15.29
C GLU A 58 13.46 0.70 -16.64
N TRP A 59 14.66 1.25 -16.74
CA TRP A 59 15.17 1.82 -17.97
C TRP A 59 15.42 0.75 -19.02
N ILE A 60 15.11 1.05 -20.28
CA ILE A 60 15.65 0.26 -21.38
C ILE A 60 17.17 0.44 -21.48
N GLU A 61 17.80 -0.55 -22.13
CA GLU A 61 19.20 -0.47 -22.57
C GLU A 61 19.45 0.82 -23.36
N TRP A 62 20.66 1.37 -23.20
CA TRP A 62 21.08 2.53 -23.98
C TRP A 62 21.07 2.21 -25.47
N SER A 63 20.63 3.16 -26.29
CA SER A 63 20.76 3.04 -27.72
C SER A 63 22.23 3.02 -28.15
N GLN A 64 22.47 2.56 -29.38
CA GLN A 64 23.78 2.63 -29.97
C GLN A 64 24.25 4.09 -30.06
N CYS A 65 25.55 4.29 -29.86
CA CYS A 65 26.16 5.61 -30.00
C CYS A 65 25.95 6.11 -31.42
N SER A 66 25.41 7.33 -31.57
CA SER A 66 25.16 7.93 -32.88
C SER A 66 26.42 8.07 -33.74
N ALA A 67 27.58 8.13 -33.11
CA ALA A 67 28.89 8.17 -33.74
C ALA A 67 29.76 7.03 -33.20
N SER A 68 30.05 6.03 -34.02
CA SER A 68 30.87 4.87 -33.62
C SER A 68 32.38 5.17 -33.66
N CYS A 69 32.83 5.94 -34.66
CA CYS A 69 34.26 6.18 -34.92
C CYS A 69 34.68 7.64 -34.75
N THR A 70 33.73 8.55 -34.59
CA THR A 70 34.01 9.99 -34.43
C THR A 70 33.70 10.43 -33.01
N PRO A 71 34.53 11.31 -32.41
CA PRO A 71 34.23 11.87 -31.10
C PRO A 71 32.89 12.61 -31.05
N GLY A 72 32.26 12.65 -29.88
CA GLY A 72 31.08 13.48 -29.63
C GLY A 72 29.74 12.83 -30.00
N GLY A 73 29.64 11.51 -29.92
CA GLY A 73 28.37 10.81 -30.09
C GLY A 73 27.39 11.03 -28.94
N VAL A 74 26.13 10.65 -29.18
CA VAL A 74 25.05 10.68 -28.18
C VAL A 74 24.34 9.31 -28.16
N GLN A 75 23.92 8.89 -26.97
CA GLN A 75 23.02 7.77 -26.74
C GLN A 75 21.80 8.25 -25.98
N ASN A 76 20.69 7.57 -26.19
CA ASN A 76 19.45 7.82 -25.49
C ASN A 76 18.88 6.53 -24.90
N ARG A 77 18.10 6.67 -23.83
CA ARG A 77 17.29 5.60 -23.26
C ARG A 77 15.95 6.14 -22.80
N ARG A 78 14.99 5.24 -22.60
CA ARG A 78 13.66 5.56 -22.10
C ARG A 78 13.16 4.57 -21.05
N ARG A 79 12.18 4.97 -20.27
CA ARG A 79 11.37 4.10 -19.41
C ARG A 79 9.90 4.46 -19.59
N PHE A 80 9.01 3.64 -19.06
CA PHE A 80 7.57 3.80 -19.26
C PHE A 80 6.87 3.96 -17.93
N VAL A 81 5.74 4.68 -17.94
CA VAL A 81 4.84 4.72 -16.79
C VAL A 81 4.12 3.38 -16.70
N THR A 82 4.18 2.76 -15.52
CA THR A 82 3.46 1.52 -15.22
C THR A 82 2.20 1.77 -14.40
N VAL A 83 2.20 2.87 -13.61
CA VAL A 83 1.05 3.35 -12.85
C VAL A 83 1.03 4.87 -12.98
N GLU A 84 -0.08 5.42 -13.45
CA GLU A 84 -0.27 6.87 -13.53
C GLU A 84 -0.55 7.46 -12.15
N GLN A 85 -0.22 8.74 -11.96
CA GLN A 85 -0.52 9.44 -10.72
C GLN A 85 -2.04 9.65 -10.56
N GLU A 86 -2.55 9.47 -9.34
CA GLU A 86 -3.90 9.85 -8.95
C GLU A 86 -3.90 10.74 -7.71
N GLY A 87 -4.86 11.68 -7.64
CA GLY A 87 -4.99 12.63 -6.53
C GLY A 87 -3.76 13.51 -6.31
N LEU A 88 -3.38 13.65 -5.04
CA LEU A 88 -2.17 14.31 -4.56
C LEU A 88 -0.93 13.40 -4.56
N GLY A 89 -0.97 12.23 -5.23
CA GLY A 89 0.19 11.35 -5.39
C GLY A 89 1.38 12.04 -6.08
N ALA A 90 2.55 11.41 -6.05
CA ALA A 90 3.75 11.94 -6.69
C ALA A 90 3.69 11.88 -8.23
N GLN A 91 4.13 12.96 -8.88
CA GLN A 91 4.28 13.04 -10.34
C GLN A 91 5.34 12.09 -10.88
N CYS A 92 5.14 11.62 -12.11
CA CYS A 92 6.11 10.78 -12.78
C CYS A 92 7.46 11.48 -12.95
N PRO A 93 8.58 10.80 -12.66
CA PRO A 93 9.89 11.33 -12.97
C PRO A 93 10.14 11.34 -14.48
N HIS A 94 11.27 11.88 -14.93
CA HIS A 94 11.61 11.93 -16.36
C HIS A 94 11.65 10.53 -16.98
N LEU A 95 11.12 10.42 -18.20
CA LEU A 95 10.99 9.13 -18.91
C LEU A 95 12.04 8.92 -20.00
N LYS A 96 12.89 9.92 -20.25
CA LYS A 96 13.91 9.91 -21.29
C LYS A 96 15.21 10.48 -20.74
N GLU A 97 16.32 9.88 -21.11
CA GLU A 97 17.65 10.37 -20.80
C GLU A 97 18.54 10.32 -22.02
N ASP A 98 19.42 11.33 -22.11
CA ASP A 98 20.45 11.45 -23.13
C ASP A 98 21.81 11.55 -22.46
N ARG A 99 22.82 10.91 -23.04
CA ARG A 99 24.21 11.03 -22.58
C ARG A 99 25.18 11.10 -23.75
N LYS A 100 26.31 11.77 -23.52
CA LYS A 100 27.43 11.73 -24.44
C LYS A 100 28.09 10.36 -24.40
N CYS A 101 28.49 9.86 -25.57
CA CYS A 101 29.34 8.68 -25.74
C CYS A 101 30.56 9.08 -26.58
N ASN A 102 31.63 8.28 -26.51
CA ASN A 102 32.83 8.50 -27.31
C ASN A 102 33.42 9.91 -27.15
N ALA A 103 33.49 10.40 -25.91
CA ALA A 103 34.02 11.73 -25.60
C ALA A 103 35.57 11.79 -25.67
N ASN A 104 36.24 10.63 -25.60
CA ASN A 104 37.71 10.51 -25.56
C ASN A 104 38.17 9.42 -26.56
N VAL A 105 37.72 9.49 -27.82
CA VAL A 105 38.28 8.66 -28.90
C VAL A 105 39.55 9.31 -29.43
#